data_AF-A0A8T8HVC8-F1
#
_entry.id   AF-A0A8T8HVC8-F1
#
_cell.length_a   1.000
_cell.length_b   1.000
_cell.length_c   1.000
_cell.angle_alpha   90.00
_cell.angle_beta   90.00
_cell.angle_gamma   90.00
#
_symmetry.space_group_name_H-M   'P 1'
#
loop_
_entity.id
_entity.type
_entity.pdbx_description
1 polymer ?
#
loop_
_entity_poly.entity_id
_entity_poly.type
_entity_poly.pdbx_seq_one_letter_code
_entity_poly.pdbx_strand_id
1 'polypeptide(L)'
;MCGIKDVQVMGVQKWEQGTGYTLDLNLPQGGHSWKDLARHQAQLAADADLPNGCTVEALPGVSRRAALLRVATRDAWEEVIPYPEDWSPLSILNPIAIGEHRDASVAALELRSDTVILTGQKGGGKTNELQVLNAGLVRCVDNLLWHIDLNGGGMALPWIRPWLTDTTGQVPAPAVDWVASTAGEAKKMTEAALRIAKGRKVEYQQLCEQHGTDKLPVSPEIPQITIVVDECAEITGDGTKYPKLRDDLEEIQRIARAMAVNLVFCGLSATTDVIGSTAVRKQARARISMRVSDAEELNYLFGWNCKADPQDMPYEGCGLYLQDTSGQPKGFKGYRLVGTALAAGARAVAGQRPALDPISTRLAGDDYATRWDRAAHLIAEQPTADRTAAEEVTSTTDTTDHELPPAGPFDLAALEAGAAVFAGHTADRATATDFN
;
A
#
# COMPACT_ATOMS: atom_id res chain seq x y z
N MET A 1 -14.13 32.39 -8.41
CA MET A 1 -13.79 31.08 -7.83
C MET A 1 -12.84 31.33 -6.67
N CYS A 2 -13.21 31.03 -5.42
CA CYS A 2 -12.36 31.23 -4.23
C CYS A 2 -11.79 32.66 -4.06
N GLY A 3 -12.61 33.68 -4.31
CA GLY A 3 -12.16 35.09 -4.30
C GLY A 3 -11.33 35.52 -5.51
N ILE A 4 -10.91 34.60 -6.38
CA ILE A 4 -10.24 34.90 -7.65
C ILE A 4 -11.31 35.28 -8.68
N LYS A 5 -11.20 36.51 -9.19
CA LYS A 5 -12.05 37.03 -10.27
C LYS A 5 -11.50 36.61 -11.63
N ASP A 6 -12.36 36.54 -12.64
CA ASP A 6 -11.98 36.32 -14.05
C ASP A 6 -11.21 35.01 -14.33
N VAL A 7 -11.48 33.95 -13.56
CA VAL A 7 -11.03 32.59 -13.89
C VAL A 7 -11.81 32.08 -15.09
N GLN A 8 -11.11 31.63 -16.14
CA GLN A 8 -11.71 31.11 -17.36
C GLN A 8 -11.60 29.59 -17.41
N VAL A 9 -12.69 28.91 -17.76
CA VAL A 9 -12.68 27.47 -18.10
C VAL A 9 -12.36 27.34 -19.58
N MET A 10 -11.21 26.75 -19.90
CA MET A 10 -10.72 26.57 -21.26
C MET A 10 -11.21 25.26 -21.89
N GLY A 11 -11.49 24.25 -21.06
CA GLY A 11 -11.95 22.95 -21.51
C GLY A 11 -12.50 22.10 -20.37
N VAL A 12 -13.28 21.08 -20.75
CA VAL A 12 -13.82 20.07 -19.85
C VAL A 12 -13.55 18.70 -20.45
N GLN A 13 -12.85 17.85 -19.71
CA GLN A 13 -12.59 16.47 -20.07
C GLN A 13 -13.35 15.54 -19.13
N LYS A 14 -14.34 14.80 -19.64
CA LYS A 14 -15.01 13.76 -18.85
C LYS A 14 -14.07 12.56 -18.68
N TRP A 15 -14.08 11.97 -17.50
CA TRP A 15 -13.34 10.73 -17.25
C TRP A 15 -14.06 9.55 -17.90
N GLU A 16 -13.31 8.62 -18.48
CA GLU A 16 -13.83 7.51 -19.29
C GLU A 16 -14.83 6.64 -18.50
N GLN A 17 -14.55 6.42 -17.21
CA GLN A 17 -15.37 5.61 -16.31
C GLN A 17 -16.59 6.35 -15.74
N GLY A 18 -16.81 7.62 -16.12
CA GLY A 18 -17.97 8.40 -15.69
C GLY A 18 -17.98 8.78 -14.21
N THR A 19 -16.84 8.69 -13.52
CA THR A 19 -16.70 9.03 -12.09
C THR A 19 -16.44 10.51 -11.83
N GLY A 20 -16.30 11.32 -12.89
CA GLY A 20 -16.03 12.75 -12.78
C GLY A 20 -15.55 13.40 -14.06
N TYR A 21 -14.92 14.57 -13.92
CA TYR A 21 -14.34 15.34 -15.02
C TYR A 21 -13.17 16.22 -14.56
N THR A 22 -12.33 16.62 -15.51
CA THR A 22 -11.26 17.61 -15.31
C THR A 22 -11.63 18.91 -16.01
N LEU A 23 -11.56 20.04 -15.31
CA LEU A 23 -11.62 21.38 -15.88
C LEU A 23 -10.19 21.87 -16.16
N ASP A 24 -9.96 22.39 -17.36
CA ASP A 24 -8.75 23.15 -17.68
C ASP A 24 -9.03 24.63 -17.44
N LEU A 25 -8.28 25.25 -16.53
CA LEU A 25 -8.53 26.61 -16.04
C LEU A 25 -7.38 27.54 -16.43
N ASN A 26 -7.73 28.74 -16.88
CA ASN A 26 -6.80 29.85 -17.04
C ASN A 26 -7.09 30.91 -15.97
N LEU A 27 -6.12 31.11 -15.08
CA LEU A 27 -6.14 32.09 -13.99
C LEU A 27 -5.78 33.49 -14.53
N PRO A 28 -6.33 34.56 -13.93
CA PRO A 28 -6.00 35.93 -14.33
C PRO A 28 -4.52 36.27 -14.08
N GLN A 29 -4.05 37.37 -14.67
CA GLN A 29 -2.78 37.97 -14.26
C GLN A 29 -2.91 38.52 -12.83
N GLY A 30 -1.80 38.59 -12.07
CA GLY A 30 -1.80 39.08 -10.69
C GLY A 30 -1.23 38.13 -9.64
N GLY A 31 -0.56 37.04 -10.07
CA GLY A 31 0.18 36.14 -9.18
C GLY A 31 -0.61 34.96 -8.64
N HIS A 32 -1.87 34.79 -9.04
CA HIS A 32 -2.66 33.61 -8.72
C HIS A 32 -2.10 32.33 -9.36
N SER A 33 -2.22 31.22 -8.65
CA SER A 33 -1.74 29.90 -9.08
C SER A 33 -2.71 28.79 -8.67
N TRP A 34 -2.49 27.58 -9.19
CA TRP A 34 -3.24 26.39 -8.76
C TRP A 34 -3.19 26.16 -7.24
N LYS A 35 -2.14 26.64 -6.55
CA LYS A 35 -2.01 26.52 -5.09
C LYS A 35 -3.07 27.33 -4.34
N ASP A 36 -3.54 28.43 -4.93
CA ASP A 36 -4.63 29.21 -4.35
C ASP A 36 -5.92 28.42 -4.43
N LEU A 37 -6.21 27.77 -5.56
CA LEU A 37 -7.34 26.84 -5.68
C LEU A 37 -7.21 25.66 -4.72
N ALA A 38 -6.00 25.10 -4.58
CA ALA A 38 -5.73 23.96 -3.72
C ALA A 38 -6.10 24.20 -2.24
N ARG A 39 -5.92 25.44 -1.75
CA ARG A 39 -6.30 25.84 -0.38
C ARG A 39 -7.81 25.84 -0.14
N HIS A 40 -8.61 25.87 -1.20
CA HIS A 40 -10.07 25.98 -1.14
C HIS A 40 -10.77 24.74 -1.71
N GLN A 41 -10.09 23.60 -1.85
CA GLN A 41 -10.66 22.37 -2.42
C GLN A 41 -11.92 21.90 -1.70
N ALA A 42 -11.91 21.86 -0.36
CA ALA A 42 -13.08 21.48 0.43
C ALA A 42 -14.26 22.46 0.23
N GLN A 43 -13.98 23.76 0.16
CA GLN A 43 -15.00 24.77 -0.11
C GLN A 43 -15.56 24.62 -1.54
N LEU A 44 -14.70 24.37 -2.53
CA LEU A 44 -15.12 24.14 -3.90
C LEU A 44 -16.01 22.90 -4.04
N ALA A 45 -15.68 21.81 -3.32
CA ALA A 45 -16.50 20.61 -3.28
C ALA A 45 -17.88 20.88 -2.64
N ALA A 46 -17.91 21.63 -1.54
CA ALA A 46 -19.15 22.01 -0.86
C ALA A 46 -20.01 22.98 -1.71
N ASP A 47 -19.41 24.00 -2.31
CA ASP A 47 -20.10 24.97 -3.17
C ASP A 47 -20.67 24.29 -4.44
N ALA A 48 -20.03 23.22 -4.90
CA ALA A 48 -20.51 22.40 -6.02
C ALA A 48 -21.55 21.33 -5.60
N ASP A 49 -21.93 21.28 -4.32
CA ASP A 49 -22.87 20.29 -3.75
C ASP A 49 -22.51 18.85 -4.12
N LEU A 50 -21.21 18.53 -4.06
CA LEU A 50 -20.76 17.17 -4.37
C LEU A 50 -21.18 16.20 -3.26
N PRO A 51 -21.58 14.95 -3.61
CA PRO A 51 -21.88 13.93 -2.61
C PRO A 51 -20.71 13.71 -1.65
N ASN A 52 -21.00 13.26 -0.43
CA ASN A 52 -19.96 12.87 0.52
C ASN A 52 -18.98 11.86 -0.12
N GLY A 53 -17.69 12.05 0.13
CA GLY A 53 -16.63 11.21 -0.43
C GLY A 53 -16.15 11.64 -1.83
N CYS A 54 -16.90 12.48 -2.54
CA CYS A 54 -16.43 13.15 -3.75
C CYS A 54 -15.47 14.30 -3.43
N THR A 55 -14.52 14.58 -4.32
CA THR A 55 -13.46 15.56 -4.07
C THR A 55 -13.23 16.50 -5.25
N VAL A 56 -12.63 17.64 -4.92
CA VAL A 56 -12.06 18.57 -5.89
C VAL A 56 -10.55 18.60 -5.65
N GLU A 57 -9.75 18.26 -6.66
CA GLU A 57 -8.28 18.33 -6.60
C GLU A 57 -7.77 19.36 -7.61
N ALA A 58 -6.96 20.31 -7.12
CA ALA A 58 -6.32 21.32 -7.95
C ALA A 58 -4.87 20.94 -8.24
N LEU A 59 -4.50 20.89 -9.52
CA LEU A 59 -3.19 20.50 -10.02
C LEU A 59 -2.58 21.62 -10.89
N PRO A 60 -1.24 21.68 -11.03
CA PRO A 60 -0.61 22.58 -11.99
C PRO A 60 -1.01 22.24 -13.43
N GLY A 61 -1.30 23.26 -14.24
CA GLY A 61 -1.45 23.13 -15.69
C GLY A 61 -0.15 23.41 -16.45
N VAL A 62 -0.25 23.55 -17.77
CA VAL A 62 0.88 23.75 -18.70
C VAL A 62 1.67 25.05 -18.49
N SER A 63 1.14 26.00 -17.71
CA SER A 63 1.79 27.27 -17.36
C SER A 63 1.46 27.64 -15.92
N ARG A 64 2.15 28.62 -15.34
CA ARG A 64 1.85 29.07 -13.96
C ARG A 64 0.45 29.66 -13.78
N ARG A 65 -0.18 30.11 -14.87
CA ARG A 65 -1.55 30.58 -14.91
C ARG A 65 -2.55 29.49 -15.30
N ALA A 66 -2.08 28.35 -15.77
CA ALA A 66 -2.95 27.21 -16.04
C ALA A 66 -3.08 26.34 -14.79
N ALA A 67 -4.29 25.86 -14.52
CA ALA A 67 -4.56 24.92 -13.45
C ALA A 67 -5.54 23.87 -13.95
N LEU A 68 -5.38 22.63 -13.48
CA LEU A 68 -6.36 21.57 -13.71
C LEU A 68 -7.18 21.40 -12.44
N LEU A 69 -8.49 21.30 -12.58
CA LEU A 69 -9.40 21.00 -11.47
C LEU A 69 -10.08 19.66 -11.73
N ARG A 70 -9.65 18.62 -11.03
CA ARG A 70 -10.23 17.27 -11.08
C ARG A 70 -11.40 17.22 -10.13
N VAL A 71 -12.59 16.94 -10.65
CA VAL A 71 -13.84 16.91 -9.89
C VAL A 71 -14.39 15.49 -9.96
N ALA A 72 -14.33 14.77 -8.84
CA ALA A 72 -15.03 13.50 -8.71
C ALA A 72 -16.51 13.79 -8.42
N THR A 73 -17.41 13.14 -9.14
CA THR A 73 -18.87 13.27 -8.98
C THR A 73 -19.53 11.99 -8.48
N ARG A 74 -18.75 10.92 -8.35
CA ARG A 74 -19.12 9.65 -7.73
C ARG A 74 -17.95 9.17 -6.88
N ASP A 75 -18.23 8.67 -5.68
CA ASP A 75 -17.21 8.03 -4.87
C ASP A 75 -16.98 6.57 -5.31
N ALA A 76 -16.05 6.37 -6.22
CA ALA A 76 -15.66 5.04 -6.68
C ALA A 76 -14.87 4.25 -5.61
N TRP A 77 -14.37 4.90 -4.56
CA TRP A 77 -13.55 4.25 -3.54
C TRP A 77 -14.37 3.60 -2.41
N GLU A 78 -15.66 3.91 -2.32
CA GLU A 78 -16.57 3.20 -1.41
C GLU A 78 -16.70 1.71 -1.81
N GLU A 79 -16.67 1.43 -3.11
CA GLU A 79 -16.81 0.10 -3.66
C GLU A 79 -15.52 -0.73 -3.54
N VAL A 80 -15.66 -2.06 -3.58
CA VAL A 80 -14.52 -2.97 -3.68
C VAL A 80 -14.10 -3.08 -5.14
N ILE A 81 -12.85 -2.74 -5.43
CA ILE A 81 -12.27 -2.88 -6.77
C ILE A 81 -11.57 -4.24 -6.84
N PRO A 82 -12.06 -5.23 -7.60
CA PRO A 82 -11.38 -6.52 -7.72
C PRO A 82 -10.03 -6.36 -8.43
N TYR A 83 -9.06 -7.19 -8.09
CA TYR A 83 -7.82 -7.29 -8.89
C TYR A 83 -8.18 -7.72 -10.32
N PRO A 84 -7.64 -7.06 -11.36
CA PRO A 84 -7.89 -7.46 -12.74
C PRO A 84 -7.46 -8.91 -12.96
N GLU A 85 -8.32 -9.78 -13.47
CA GLU A 85 -7.99 -11.19 -13.77
C GLU A 85 -7.04 -11.35 -14.99
N ASP A 86 -6.21 -10.34 -15.24
CA ASP A 86 -5.12 -10.39 -16.21
C ASP A 86 -3.83 -10.85 -15.53
N TRP A 87 -3.39 -12.05 -15.89
CA TRP A 87 -2.13 -12.65 -15.44
C TRP A 87 -1.05 -12.63 -16.54
N SER A 88 -1.17 -11.73 -17.51
CA SER A 88 -0.17 -11.54 -18.56
C SER A 88 1.20 -11.19 -17.97
N PRO A 89 2.29 -11.63 -18.62
CA PRO A 89 3.64 -11.30 -18.19
C PRO A 89 3.88 -9.80 -18.02
N LEU A 90 4.55 -9.43 -16.93
CA LEU A 90 5.02 -8.07 -16.67
C LEU A 90 6.56 -8.03 -16.71
N SER A 91 7.12 -6.83 -16.56
CA SER A 91 8.55 -6.63 -16.31
C SER A 91 8.72 -5.68 -15.14
N ILE A 92 9.72 -5.93 -14.29
CA ILE A 92 10.08 -5.09 -13.15
C ILE A 92 10.55 -3.69 -13.57
N LEU A 93 10.88 -3.52 -14.85
CA LEU A 93 11.21 -2.24 -15.46
C LEU A 93 9.99 -1.34 -15.71
N ASN A 94 8.78 -1.90 -15.60
CA ASN A 94 7.53 -1.16 -15.76
C ASN A 94 6.83 -0.96 -14.40
N PRO A 95 5.98 0.06 -14.26
CA PRO A 95 5.19 0.25 -13.06
C PRO A 95 4.27 -0.95 -12.75
N ILE A 96 4.21 -1.35 -11.49
CA ILE A 96 3.31 -2.39 -10.99
C ILE A 96 2.04 -1.72 -10.45
N ALA A 97 0.88 -2.11 -10.99
CA ALA A 97 -0.41 -1.60 -10.54
C ALA A 97 -0.73 -2.06 -9.11
N ILE A 98 -1.14 -1.11 -8.28
CA ILE A 98 -1.51 -1.31 -6.86
C ILE A 98 -3.00 -1.04 -6.61
N GLY A 99 -3.64 -0.25 -7.48
CA GLY A 99 -5.04 0.08 -7.36
C GLY A 99 -5.47 1.15 -8.35
N GLU A 100 -6.46 1.93 -7.98
CA GLU A 100 -7.01 3.01 -8.80
C GLU A 100 -7.08 4.33 -8.03
N HIS A 101 -6.83 5.41 -8.75
CA HIS A 101 -7.10 6.78 -8.31
C HIS A 101 -8.61 7.08 -8.37
N ARG A 102 -9.04 8.23 -7.84
CA ARG A 102 -10.47 8.62 -7.84
C ARG A 102 -11.07 8.76 -9.24
N ASP A 103 -10.25 9.07 -10.23
CA ASP A 103 -10.65 9.11 -11.64
C ASP A 103 -10.58 7.77 -12.35
N ALA A 104 -10.40 6.68 -11.59
CA ALA A 104 -10.20 5.32 -12.08
C ALA A 104 -8.95 5.12 -12.96
N SER A 105 -8.04 6.10 -13.00
CA SER A 105 -6.71 5.87 -13.56
C SER A 105 -5.90 4.96 -12.63
N VAL A 106 -5.03 4.14 -13.21
CA VAL A 106 -4.25 3.16 -12.45
C VAL A 106 -3.26 3.86 -11.52
N ALA A 107 -3.30 3.52 -10.24
CA ALA A 107 -2.23 3.79 -9.29
C ALA A 107 -1.17 2.68 -9.42
N ALA A 108 0.10 3.05 -9.60
CA ALA A 108 1.18 2.11 -9.82
C ALA A 108 2.51 2.57 -9.21
N LEU A 109 3.42 1.62 -8.97
CA LEU A 109 4.75 1.84 -8.39
C LEU A 109 5.86 1.35 -9.30
N GLU A 110 6.91 2.16 -9.43
CA GLU A 110 8.14 1.73 -10.07
C GLU A 110 9.05 1.06 -9.02
N LEU A 111 9.36 -0.22 -9.23
CA LEU A 111 10.06 -1.03 -8.23
C LEU A 111 11.52 -1.34 -8.60
N ARG A 112 11.94 -1.06 -9.84
CA ARG A 112 13.33 -1.25 -10.24
C ARG A 112 14.24 -0.30 -9.45
N SER A 113 15.11 -0.90 -8.64
CA SER A 113 16.09 -0.20 -7.78
C SER A 113 15.53 0.57 -6.58
N ASP A 114 14.24 0.46 -6.26
CA ASP A 114 13.67 1.22 -5.14
C ASP A 114 13.23 0.29 -4.02
N THR A 115 13.70 0.61 -2.80
CA THR A 115 13.15 -0.01 -1.60
C THR A 115 11.74 0.51 -1.38
N VAL A 116 10.83 -0.42 -1.09
CA VAL A 116 9.44 -0.11 -0.76
C VAL A 116 9.24 -0.21 0.75
N ILE A 117 8.48 0.73 1.30
CA ILE A 117 7.88 0.58 2.63
C ILE A 117 6.37 0.54 2.46
N LEU A 118 5.73 -0.49 3.00
CA LEU A 118 4.28 -0.65 3.05
C LEU A 118 3.83 -0.74 4.52
N THR A 119 3.16 0.29 5.01
CA THR A 119 2.60 0.29 6.37
C THR A 119 1.08 0.32 6.36
N GLY A 120 0.48 0.01 7.51
CA GLY A 120 -0.95 0.19 7.73
C GLY A 120 -1.43 -0.56 8.96
N GLN A 121 -2.33 0.06 9.71
CA GLN A 121 -2.87 -0.54 10.93
C GLN A 121 -3.67 -1.82 10.64
N LYS A 122 -3.93 -2.61 11.67
CA LYS A 122 -4.78 -3.81 11.57
C LYS A 122 -6.15 -3.43 11.00
N GLY A 123 -6.59 -4.14 9.96
CA GLY A 123 -7.84 -3.82 9.25
C GLY A 123 -7.76 -2.64 8.26
N GLY A 124 -6.58 -2.02 8.09
CA GLY A 124 -6.39 -0.94 7.10
C GLY A 124 -6.23 -1.42 5.65
N GLY A 125 -6.02 -2.72 5.43
CA GLY A 125 -5.84 -3.32 4.11
C GLY A 125 -4.41 -3.75 3.77
N LYS A 126 -3.41 -3.51 4.65
CA LYS A 126 -1.98 -3.86 4.44
C LYS A 126 -1.78 -5.27 3.90
N THR A 127 -2.36 -6.27 4.56
CA THR A 127 -2.18 -7.68 4.17
C THR A 127 -2.70 -7.96 2.78
N ASN A 128 -3.84 -7.39 2.39
CA ASN A 128 -4.36 -7.54 1.03
C ASN A 128 -3.48 -6.80 0.02
N GLU A 129 -3.07 -5.58 0.34
CA GLU A 129 -2.21 -4.77 -0.53
C GLU A 129 -0.87 -5.46 -0.79
N LEU A 130 -0.30 -6.11 0.23
CA LEU A 130 0.90 -6.92 0.08
C LEU A 130 0.69 -8.08 -0.89
N GLN A 131 -0.51 -8.68 -0.92
CA GLN A 131 -0.84 -9.70 -1.90
C GLN A 131 -1.00 -9.13 -3.32
N VAL A 132 -1.55 -7.92 -3.46
CA VAL A 132 -1.62 -7.20 -4.75
C VAL A 132 -0.23 -6.90 -5.29
N LEU A 133 0.66 -6.41 -4.43
CA LEU A 133 2.06 -6.17 -4.79
C LEU A 133 2.77 -7.46 -5.18
N ASN A 134 2.58 -8.55 -4.42
CA ASN A 134 3.10 -9.87 -4.75
C ASN A 134 2.58 -10.35 -6.12
N ALA A 135 1.29 -10.15 -6.43
CA ALA A 135 0.71 -10.51 -7.71
C ALA A 135 1.41 -9.84 -8.89
N GLY A 136 1.75 -8.56 -8.76
CA GLY A 136 2.58 -7.87 -9.74
C GLY A 136 3.99 -8.45 -9.83
N LEU A 137 4.65 -8.64 -8.68
CA LEU A 137 6.03 -9.12 -8.61
C LEU A 137 6.23 -10.54 -9.18
N VAL A 138 5.26 -11.44 -8.99
CA VAL A 138 5.34 -12.82 -9.54
C VAL A 138 5.00 -12.89 -11.03
N ARG A 139 4.33 -11.89 -11.58
CA ARG A 139 4.10 -11.75 -13.03
C ARG A 139 5.33 -11.21 -13.77
N CYS A 140 6.24 -10.55 -13.07
CA CYS A 140 7.44 -9.99 -13.67
C CYS A 140 8.43 -11.10 -14.08
N VAL A 141 8.61 -11.32 -15.39
CA VAL A 141 9.46 -12.40 -15.92
C VAL A 141 10.95 -12.20 -15.69
N ASP A 142 11.34 -11.01 -15.25
CA ASP A 142 12.69 -10.58 -14.91
C ASP A 142 12.84 -10.29 -13.41
N ASN A 143 11.95 -10.86 -12.57
CA ASN A 143 11.99 -10.75 -11.12
C ASN A 143 11.80 -12.12 -10.44
N LEU A 144 12.61 -12.36 -9.41
CA LEU A 144 12.56 -13.52 -8.54
C LEU A 144 12.13 -13.07 -7.14
N LEU A 145 10.99 -13.58 -6.67
CA LEU A 145 10.39 -13.16 -5.40
C LEU A 145 10.81 -14.08 -4.25
N TRP A 146 11.39 -13.50 -3.20
CA TRP A 146 11.75 -14.17 -1.94
C TRP A 146 10.98 -13.53 -0.78
N HIS A 147 10.57 -14.33 0.20
CA HIS A 147 9.79 -13.89 1.35
C HIS A 147 10.50 -14.18 2.67
N ILE A 148 10.56 -13.19 3.55
CA ILE A 148 10.85 -13.35 4.98
C ILE A 148 9.54 -13.10 5.73
N ASP A 149 9.04 -14.11 6.43
CA ASP A 149 7.78 -14.06 7.20
C ASP A 149 7.93 -14.92 8.46
N LEU A 150 8.44 -14.31 9.53
CA LEU A 150 8.72 -15.00 10.79
C LEU A 150 7.45 -15.44 11.54
N ASN A 151 6.27 -15.02 11.07
CA ASN A 151 4.96 -15.39 11.62
C ASN A 151 4.41 -16.68 11.00
N GLY A 152 5.29 -17.63 10.67
CA GLY A 152 4.92 -18.96 10.19
C GLY A 152 4.72 -19.07 8.68
N GLY A 153 5.09 -18.06 7.90
CA GLY A 153 5.09 -18.13 6.43
C GLY A 153 3.72 -17.98 5.76
N GLY A 154 2.70 -17.56 6.52
CA GLY A 154 1.33 -17.43 6.05
C GLY A 154 1.18 -16.55 4.81
N MET A 155 1.99 -15.51 4.66
CA MET A 155 2.00 -14.63 3.49
C MET A 155 2.35 -15.38 2.20
N ALA A 156 3.30 -16.33 2.28
CA ALA A 156 3.81 -17.07 1.12
C ALA A 156 2.90 -18.23 0.71
N LEU A 157 2.11 -18.79 1.63
CA LEU A 157 1.32 -20.00 1.42
C LEU A 157 0.42 -19.95 0.17
N PRO A 158 -0.35 -18.88 -0.10
CA PRO A 158 -1.19 -18.82 -1.30
C PRO A 158 -0.41 -18.96 -2.61
N TRP A 159 0.86 -18.56 -2.63
CA TRP A 159 1.73 -18.55 -3.81
C TRP A 159 2.52 -19.83 -4.03
N ILE A 160 2.70 -20.64 -2.97
CA ILE A 160 3.48 -21.89 -3.04
C ILE A 160 2.60 -23.13 -2.99
N ARG A 161 1.42 -23.07 -2.34
CA ARG A 161 0.51 -24.21 -2.20
C ARG A 161 0.08 -24.83 -3.54
N PRO A 162 -0.22 -24.05 -4.59
CA PRO A 162 -0.58 -24.64 -5.88
C PRO A 162 0.51 -25.52 -6.47
N TRP A 163 1.78 -25.21 -6.24
CA TRP A 163 2.92 -26.04 -6.65
C TRP A 163 3.05 -27.29 -5.77
N LEU A 164 2.97 -27.12 -4.45
CA LEU A 164 3.09 -28.21 -3.48
C LEU A 164 2.01 -29.29 -3.63
N THR A 165 0.80 -28.87 -4.02
CA THR A 165 -0.38 -29.75 -4.14
C THR A 165 -0.63 -30.23 -5.57
N ASP A 166 0.17 -29.79 -6.53
CA ASP A 166 -0.01 -30.19 -7.92
C ASP A 166 0.50 -31.61 -8.14
N THR A 167 -0.44 -32.51 -8.43
CA THR A 167 -0.16 -33.90 -8.81
C THR A 167 -0.11 -34.10 -10.32
N THR A 168 -0.41 -33.05 -11.10
CA THR A 168 -0.53 -33.12 -12.57
C THR A 168 0.75 -32.69 -13.29
N GLY A 169 1.66 -32.01 -12.60
CA GLY A 169 2.89 -31.42 -13.19
C GLY A 169 2.64 -30.14 -13.99
N GLN A 170 1.43 -29.56 -13.93
CA GLN A 170 1.07 -28.31 -14.60
C GLN A 170 1.60 -27.07 -13.88
N VAL A 171 1.96 -27.18 -12.61
CA VAL A 171 2.58 -26.12 -11.81
C VAL A 171 4.04 -26.52 -11.59
N PRO A 172 4.96 -26.20 -12.52
CA PRO A 172 6.33 -26.74 -12.51
C PRO A 172 7.22 -26.15 -11.41
N ALA A 173 6.84 -24.98 -10.88
CA ALA A 173 7.58 -24.26 -9.85
C ALA A 173 6.64 -23.43 -8.97
N PRO A 174 7.04 -23.11 -7.73
CA PRO A 174 6.29 -22.19 -6.88
C PRO A 174 6.44 -20.76 -7.40
N ALA A 175 5.42 -19.92 -7.26
CA ALA A 175 5.49 -18.51 -7.69
C ALA A 175 6.45 -17.67 -6.84
N VAL A 176 6.57 -18.00 -5.54
CA VAL A 176 7.60 -17.47 -4.64
C VAL A 176 8.75 -18.48 -4.55
N ASP A 177 9.96 -18.03 -4.82
CA ASP A 177 11.12 -18.91 -5.04
C ASP A 177 11.84 -19.35 -3.76
N TRP A 178 11.87 -18.50 -2.73
CA TRP A 178 12.47 -18.84 -1.42
C TRP A 178 11.63 -18.22 -0.30
N VAL A 179 11.20 -19.06 0.65
CA VAL A 179 10.45 -18.64 1.84
C VAL A 179 11.29 -18.89 3.09
N ALA A 180 11.58 -17.83 3.83
CA ALA A 180 12.23 -17.84 5.12
C ALA A 180 11.20 -17.55 6.22
N SER A 181 10.63 -18.59 6.79
CA SER A 181 9.64 -18.45 7.87
C SER A 181 10.21 -18.62 9.29
N THR A 182 11.54 -18.67 9.39
CA THR A 182 12.27 -18.76 10.66
C THR A 182 13.46 -17.83 10.60
N ALA A 183 13.90 -17.30 11.74
CA ALA A 183 15.07 -16.41 11.79
C ALA A 183 16.34 -17.10 11.26
N GLY A 184 16.48 -18.41 11.50
CA GLY A 184 17.59 -19.21 10.99
C GLY A 184 17.58 -19.39 9.48
N GLU A 185 16.41 -19.40 8.83
CA GLU A 185 16.32 -19.42 7.37
C GLU A 185 16.46 -18.03 6.76
N ALA A 186 15.90 -17.01 7.42
CA ALA A 186 16.04 -15.61 7.02
C ALA A 186 17.51 -15.18 7.00
N LYS A 187 18.30 -15.60 8.00
CA LYS A 187 19.75 -15.37 8.03
C LYS A 187 20.47 -15.98 6.82
N LYS A 188 20.16 -17.23 6.45
CA LYS A 188 20.76 -17.86 5.26
C LYS A 188 20.39 -17.08 3.99
N MET A 189 19.14 -16.68 3.86
CA MET A 189 18.63 -15.91 2.73
C MET A 189 19.35 -14.56 2.62
N THR A 190 19.48 -13.80 3.71
CA THR A 190 20.15 -12.50 3.68
C THR A 190 21.65 -12.61 3.44
N GLU A 191 22.31 -13.63 4.01
CA GLU A 191 23.72 -13.90 3.72
C GLU A 191 23.95 -14.28 2.25
N ALA A 192 23.06 -15.10 1.65
CA ALA A 192 23.08 -15.41 0.24
C ALA A 192 22.85 -14.17 -0.64
N ALA A 193 21.86 -13.35 -0.30
CA ALA A 193 21.58 -12.09 -0.99
C ALA A 193 22.79 -11.13 -0.98
N LEU A 194 23.49 -11.03 0.15
CA LEU A 194 24.71 -10.22 0.27
C LEU A 194 25.87 -10.77 -0.59
N ARG A 195 26.06 -12.10 -0.63
CA ARG A 195 27.05 -12.74 -1.51
C ARG A 195 26.72 -12.45 -2.98
N ILE A 196 25.46 -12.60 -3.36
CA ILE A 196 24.97 -12.30 -4.72
C ILE A 196 25.21 -10.84 -5.07
N ALA A 197 24.79 -9.90 -4.22
CA ALA A 197 24.94 -8.46 -4.48
C ALA A 197 26.41 -8.07 -4.69
N LYS A 198 27.32 -8.57 -3.83
CA LYS A 198 28.76 -8.30 -3.91
C LYS A 198 29.38 -8.96 -5.14
N GLY A 199 29.00 -10.20 -5.45
CA GLY A 199 29.54 -10.93 -6.60
C GLY A 199 29.04 -10.38 -7.94
N ARG A 200 27.75 -10.07 -8.08
CA ARG A 200 27.16 -9.43 -9.28
C ARG A 200 27.90 -8.14 -9.65
N LYS A 201 28.32 -7.36 -8.65
CA LYS A 201 29.09 -6.11 -8.87
C LYS A 201 30.41 -6.34 -9.61
N VAL A 202 31.07 -7.46 -9.36
CA VAL A 202 32.35 -7.81 -9.98
C VAL A 202 32.11 -8.56 -11.29
N GLU A 203 31.26 -9.58 -11.26
CA GLU A 203 31.08 -10.55 -12.35
C GLU A 203 30.31 -9.97 -13.54
N TYR A 204 29.39 -9.02 -13.30
CA TYR A 204 28.63 -8.36 -14.37
C TYR A 204 29.19 -6.98 -14.75
N GLN A 205 30.39 -6.62 -14.30
CA GLN A 205 30.99 -5.32 -14.63
C GLN A 205 31.08 -5.10 -16.16
N GLN A 206 31.54 -6.11 -16.90
CA GLN A 206 31.67 -6.02 -18.35
C GLN A 206 30.30 -5.84 -19.04
N LEU A 207 29.26 -6.49 -18.53
CA LEU A 207 27.90 -6.33 -19.05
C LEU A 207 27.38 -4.91 -18.82
N CYS A 208 27.60 -4.36 -17.63
CA CYS A 208 27.27 -2.96 -17.30
C CYS A 208 27.99 -1.97 -18.25
N GLU A 209 29.29 -2.19 -18.50
CA GLU A 209 30.09 -1.37 -19.43
C GLU A 209 29.55 -1.44 -20.87
N GLN A 210 29.19 -2.63 -21.35
CA GLN A 210 28.60 -2.82 -22.69
C GLN A 210 27.26 -2.09 -22.87
N HIS A 211 26.46 -2.04 -21.81
CA HIS A 211 25.18 -1.33 -21.79
C HIS A 211 25.31 0.15 -21.40
N GLY A 212 26.52 0.64 -21.13
CA GLY A 212 26.76 2.04 -20.75
C GLY A 212 26.06 2.45 -19.45
N THR A 213 25.93 1.54 -18.49
CA THR A 213 25.19 1.76 -17.24
C THR A 213 26.00 1.32 -16.02
N ASP A 214 25.70 1.90 -14.86
CA ASP A 214 26.24 1.51 -13.55
C ASP A 214 25.33 0.52 -12.79
N LYS A 215 24.13 0.24 -13.33
CA LYS A 215 23.15 -0.68 -12.77
C LYS A 215 23.10 -1.94 -13.61
N LEU A 216 22.97 -3.09 -12.95
CA LEU A 216 22.83 -4.37 -13.63
C LEU A 216 21.61 -4.34 -14.59
N PRO A 217 21.81 -4.54 -15.91
CA PRO A 217 20.70 -4.75 -16.83
C PRO A 217 19.96 -6.03 -16.44
N VAL A 218 18.68 -5.91 -16.08
CA VAL A 218 17.85 -7.06 -15.69
C VAL A 218 17.15 -7.64 -16.91
N SER A 219 16.97 -8.96 -16.90
CA SER A 219 16.25 -9.72 -17.92
C SER A 219 15.73 -11.03 -17.31
N PRO A 220 14.96 -11.85 -18.04
CA PRO A 220 14.59 -13.18 -17.57
C PRO A 220 15.80 -14.09 -17.25
N GLU A 221 16.93 -13.89 -17.92
CA GLU A 221 18.18 -14.63 -17.70
C GLU A 221 19.01 -14.08 -16.52
N ILE A 222 18.85 -12.79 -16.22
CA ILE A 222 19.52 -12.09 -15.10
C ILE A 222 18.45 -11.34 -14.30
N PRO A 223 17.63 -12.05 -13.51
CA PRO A 223 16.49 -11.42 -12.85
C PRO A 223 16.90 -10.53 -11.66
N GLN A 224 16.08 -9.53 -11.39
CA GLN A 224 16.05 -8.87 -10.09
C GLN A 224 15.67 -9.90 -9.01
N ILE A 225 16.24 -9.77 -7.80
CA ILE A 225 15.75 -10.45 -6.60
C ILE A 225 15.00 -9.41 -5.78
N THR A 226 13.73 -9.67 -5.49
CA THR A 226 12.93 -8.85 -4.57
C THR A 226 12.67 -9.65 -3.30
N ILE A 227 13.14 -9.14 -2.17
CA ILE A 227 12.93 -9.75 -0.85
C ILE A 227 11.84 -8.96 -0.13
N VAL A 228 10.70 -9.59 0.09
CA VAL A 228 9.60 -9.05 0.89
C VAL A 228 9.77 -9.49 2.33
N VAL A 229 9.84 -8.53 3.24
CA VAL A 229 9.96 -8.74 4.69
C VAL A 229 8.62 -8.37 5.31
N ASP A 230 7.79 -9.38 5.61
CA ASP A 230 6.56 -9.16 6.36
C ASP A 230 6.86 -8.94 7.85
N GLU A 231 6.06 -8.08 8.46
CA GLU A 231 6.23 -7.60 9.83
C GLU A 231 7.68 -7.30 10.23
N CYS A 232 8.29 -6.36 9.50
CA CYS A 232 9.71 -6.05 9.65
C CYS A 232 10.07 -5.61 11.07
N ALA A 233 9.12 -5.08 11.86
CA ALA A 233 9.31 -4.69 13.27
C ALA A 233 10.01 -5.78 14.10
N GLU A 234 9.67 -7.05 13.88
CA GLU A 234 10.26 -8.17 14.61
C GLU A 234 11.77 -8.30 14.39
N ILE A 235 12.24 -7.81 13.25
CA ILE A 235 13.63 -7.90 12.81
C ILE A 235 14.33 -6.55 13.01
N THR A 236 13.72 -5.45 12.60
CA THR A 236 14.37 -4.15 12.49
C THR A 236 14.20 -3.26 13.71
N GLY A 237 13.22 -3.53 14.58
CA GLY A 237 12.94 -2.70 15.74
C GLY A 237 14.05 -2.69 16.80
N ASP A 238 14.06 -1.65 17.63
CA ASP A 238 15.12 -1.39 18.64
C ASP A 238 15.30 -2.52 19.65
N GLY A 239 14.24 -3.31 19.91
CA GLY A 239 14.26 -4.49 20.79
C GLY A 239 14.47 -5.83 20.07
N THR A 240 14.90 -5.82 18.81
CA THR A 240 15.00 -7.04 18.00
C THR A 240 15.87 -8.11 18.65
N LYS A 241 15.38 -9.35 18.63
CA LYS A 241 16.15 -10.54 19.03
C LYS A 241 17.10 -11.02 17.93
N TYR A 242 17.06 -10.38 16.76
CA TYR A 242 17.76 -10.79 15.54
C TYR A 242 18.68 -9.68 15.00
N PRO A 243 19.60 -9.11 15.80
CA PRO A 243 20.40 -7.96 15.39
C PRO A 243 21.22 -8.22 14.13
N LYS A 244 21.76 -9.44 13.97
CA LYS A 244 22.49 -9.81 12.75
C LYS A 244 21.62 -9.76 11.49
N LEU A 245 20.34 -10.15 11.59
CA LEU A 245 19.42 -10.14 10.47
C LEU A 245 19.04 -8.70 10.09
N ARG A 246 18.82 -7.83 11.09
CA ARG A 246 18.67 -6.39 10.86
C ARG A 246 19.88 -5.82 10.13
N ASP A 247 21.08 -6.07 10.64
CA ASP A 247 22.32 -5.54 10.08
C ASP A 247 22.51 -6.02 8.62
N ASP A 248 22.13 -7.26 8.32
CA ASP A 248 22.17 -7.78 6.94
C ASP A 248 21.14 -7.10 6.02
N LEU A 249 19.91 -6.87 6.49
CA LEU A 249 18.89 -6.16 5.71
C LEU A 249 19.29 -4.71 5.44
N GLU A 250 19.83 -4.01 6.43
CA GLU A 250 20.36 -2.65 6.25
C GLU A 250 21.54 -2.64 5.27
N GLU A 251 22.43 -3.62 5.33
CA GLU A 251 23.54 -3.75 4.39
C GLU A 251 23.04 -4.03 2.97
N ILE A 252 22.07 -4.94 2.79
CA ILE A 252 21.45 -5.22 1.48
C ILE A 252 20.86 -3.93 0.90
N GLN A 253 20.06 -3.21 1.69
CA GLN A 253 19.46 -1.95 1.26
C GLN A 253 20.53 -0.96 0.75
N ARG A 254 21.64 -0.87 1.49
CA ARG A 254 22.71 0.08 1.23
C ARG A 254 23.52 -0.24 -0.03
N ILE A 255 23.81 -1.52 -0.30
CA ILE A 255 24.79 -1.89 -1.34
C ILE A 255 24.17 -2.54 -2.58
N ALA A 256 22.97 -3.09 -2.48
CA ALA A 256 22.51 -4.09 -3.44
C ALA A 256 21.59 -3.54 -4.54
N ARG A 257 21.08 -2.31 -4.37
CA ARG A 257 20.23 -1.59 -5.33
C ARG A 257 20.74 -1.63 -6.77
N ALA A 258 22.02 -1.35 -6.98
CA ALA A 258 22.61 -1.32 -8.32
C ALA A 258 22.61 -2.71 -8.97
N MET A 259 22.81 -3.75 -8.15
CA MET A 259 22.93 -5.16 -8.57
C MET A 259 21.60 -5.92 -8.54
N ALA A 260 20.49 -5.18 -8.60
CA ALA A 260 19.14 -5.69 -8.70
C ALA A 260 18.79 -6.69 -7.59
N VAL A 261 19.13 -6.36 -6.35
CA VAL A 261 18.56 -7.00 -5.16
C VAL A 261 17.89 -5.91 -4.34
N ASN A 262 16.56 -5.97 -4.22
CA ASN A 262 15.74 -4.94 -3.58
C ASN A 262 14.92 -5.51 -2.43
N LEU A 263 14.53 -4.61 -1.52
CA LEU A 263 13.75 -4.94 -0.33
C LEU A 263 12.37 -4.29 -0.40
N VAL A 264 11.37 -5.00 0.09
CA VAL A 264 10.04 -4.48 0.43
C VAL A 264 9.85 -4.72 1.92
N PHE A 265 9.77 -3.65 2.71
CA PHE A 265 9.50 -3.73 4.14
C PHE A 265 8.02 -3.52 4.40
N CYS A 266 7.42 -4.42 5.18
CA CYS A 266 6.02 -4.30 5.60
C CYS A 266 5.92 -4.24 7.11
N GLY A 267 5.08 -3.37 7.66
CA GLY A 267 4.85 -3.28 9.11
C GLY A 267 3.50 -2.69 9.46
N LEU A 268 3.05 -2.86 10.69
CA LEU A 268 1.75 -2.33 11.13
C LEU A 268 1.72 -0.83 11.37
N SER A 269 2.88 -0.19 11.52
CA SER A 269 2.99 1.25 11.72
C SER A 269 4.27 1.81 11.08
N ALA A 270 4.24 3.06 10.64
CA ALA A 270 5.43 3.78 10.18
C ALA A 270 6.14 4.51 11.33
N THR A 271 6.63 3.79 12.33
CA THR A 271 7.50 4.36 13.38
C THR A 271 8.95 3.93 13.20
N THR A 272 9.88 4.61 13.88
CA THR A 272 11.28 4.17 13.98
C THR A 272 11.37 2.73 14.48
N ASP A 273 10.54 2.39 15.45
CA ASP A 273 10.59 1.11 16.16
C ASP A 273 10.09 -0.04 15.28
N VAL A 274 9.38 0.27 14.18
CA VAL A 274 8.87 -0.71 13.21
C VAL A 274 9.76 -0.77 11.97
N ILE A 275 10.08 0.38 11.37
CA ILE A 275 10.90 0.45 10.14
C ILE A 275 12.40 0.25 10.45
N GLY A 276 12.78 0.33 11.74
CA GLY A 276 14.12 0.16 12.27
C GLY A 276 14.91 1.46 12.31
N SER A 277 15.22 2.03 11.14
CA SER A 277 16.07 3.22 11.10
C SER A 277 15.56 4.30 10.16
N THR A 278 15.87 5.55 10.52
CA THR A 278 15.63 6.70 9.62
C THR A 278 16.40 6.54 8.31
N ALA A 279 17.50 5.78 8.31
CA ALA A 279 18.25 5.43 7.10
C ALA A 279 17.42 4.55 6.17
N VAL A 280 16.73 3.54 6.70
CA VAL A 280 15.81 2.69 5.93
C VAL A 280 14.73 3.53 5.25
N ARG A 281 14.06 4.41 6.01
CA ARG A 281 13.04 5.32 5.45
C ARG A 281 13.60 6.25 4.37
N LYS A 282 14.77 6.85 4.60
CA LYS A 282 15.38 7.79 3.65
C LYS A 282 15.76 7.13 2.33
N GLN A 283 16.14 5.87 2.35
CA GLN A 283 16.52 5.09 1.16
C GLN A 283 15.30 4.50 0.43
N ALA A 284 14.17 4.34 1.12
CA ALA A 284 12.90 3.96 0.51
C ALA A 284 12.28 5.13 -0.28
N ARG A 285 12.25 4.96 -1.61
CA ARG A 285 11.68 5.95 -2.56
C ARG A 285 10.22 5.67 -2.88
N ALA A 286 9.79 4.42 -2.73
CA ALA A 286 8.39 4.02 -2.80
C ALA A 286 7.88 3.83 -1.38
N ARG A 287 6.86 4.60 -0.99
CA ARG A 287 6.24 4.51 0.33
C ARG A 287 4.75 4.40 0.17
N ILE A 288 4.14 3.46 0.88
CA ILE A 288 2.72 3.20 0.87
C ILE A 288 2.28 3.17 2.33
N SER A 289 1.21 3.90 2.65
CA SER A 289 0.46 3.73 3.88
C SER A 289 -0.95 3.35 3.49
N MET A 290 -1.38 2.16 3.88
CA MET A 290 -2.79 1.82 3.92
C MET A 290 -3.45 2.54 5.08
N ARG A 291 -4.78 2.64 5.06
CA ARG A 291 -5.57 3.39 6.04
C ARG A 291 -5.04 3.27 7.47
N VAL A 292 -4.70 4.42 8.05
CA VAL A 292 -4.31 4.62 9.46
C VAL A 292 -5.16 5.74 10.06
N SER A 293 -5.31 5.76 11.38
CA SER A 293 -6.02 6.85 12.08
C SER A 293 -5.11 8.00 12.52
N ASP A 294 -3.80 7.78 12.59
CA ASP A 294 -2.85 8.75 13.13
C ASP A 294 -2.15 9.55 12.03
N ALA A 295 -2.33 10.86 12.05
CA ALA A 295 -1.66 11.78 11.12
C ALA A 295 -0.15 11.88 11.38
N GLU A 296 0.32 11.67 12.61
CA GLU A 296 1.74 11.69 12.93
C GLU A 296 2.48 10.55 12.22
N GLU A 297 1.87 9.36 12.16
CA GLU A 297 2.42 8.23 11.42
C GLU A 297 2.59 8.53 9.93
N LEU A 298 1.58 9.16 9.31
CA LEU A 298 1.65 9.58 7.90
C LEU A 298 2.74 10.62 7.65
N ASN A 299 2.85 11.60 8.55
CA ASN A 299 3.89 12.63 8.49
C ASN A 299 5.28 12.03 8.70
N TYR A 300 5.42 11.02 9.56
CA TYR A 300 6.67 10.28 9.68
C TYR A 300 6.98 9.53 8.40
N LEU A 301 6.04 8.80 7.78
CA LEU A 301 6.33 8.03 6.57
C LEU A 301 6.66 8.94 5.38
N PHE A 302 5.79 9.90 5.07
CA PHE A 302 5.88 10.72 3.86
C PHE A 302 6.72 11.98 4.02
N GLY A 303 6.89 12.45 5.26
CA GLY A 303 7.56 13.70 5.59
C GLY A 303 6.58 14.80 5.98
N TRP A 304 6.94 15.58 6.99
CA TRP A 304 6.10 16.62 7.61
C TRP A 304 5.62 17.74 6.68
N ASN A 305 6.27 17.93 5.53
CA ASN A 305 5.86 18.93 4.53
C ASN A 305 4.78 18.42 3.57
N CYS A 306 4.45 17.12 3.63
CA CYS A 306 3.54 16.44 2.74
C CYS A 306 2.07 16.49 3.18
N LYS A 307 1.79 17.04 4.38
CA LYS A 307 0.43 17.27 4.91
C LYS A 307 -0.56 16.12 4.66
N ALA A 308 -0.09 14.87 4.78
CA ALA A 308 -0.91 13.70 4.56
C ALA A 308 -1.96 13.60 5.68
N ASP A 309 -3.23 13.40 5.31
CA ASP A 309 -4.34 13.36 6.24
C ASP A 309 -4.99 11.96 6.24
N PRO A 310 -5.25 11.34 7.40
CA PRO A 310 -6.06 10.12 7.50
C PRO A 310 -7.40 10.19 6.77
N GLN A 311 -8.01 11.37 6.65
CA GLN A 311 -9.26 11.59 5.92
C GLN A 311 -9.16 11.32 4.41
N ASP A 312 -7.94 11.35 3.85
CA ASP A 312 -7.70 10.99 2.45
C ASP A 312 -7.86 9.48 2.19
N MET A 313 -8.01 8.66 3.24
CA MET A 313 -8.23 7.21 3.19
C MET A 313 -9.55 6.82 3.89
N PRO A 314 -10.71 7.23 3.33
CA PRO A 314 -12.01 7.14 4.02
C PRO A 314 -12.49 5.69 4.26
N TYR A 315 -12.11 4.74 3.39
CA TYR A 315 -12.60 3.36 3.42
C TYR A 315 -11.49 2.33 3.63
N GLU A 316 -11.87 1.11 4.05
CA GLU A 316 -10.94 -0.03 4.03
C GLU A 316 -10.37 -0.25 2.61
N GLY A 317 -9.08 -0.53 2.52
CA GLY A 317 -8.38 -0.70 1.25
C GLY A 317 -8.00 0.63 0.59
N CYS A 318 -8.36 1.79 1.15
CA CYS A 318 -7.76 3.05 0.75
C CYS A 318 -6.34 3.18 1.31
N GLY A 319 -5.47 3.82 0.55
CA GLY A 319 -4.12 4.12 0.95
C GLY A 319 -3.62 5.41 0.33
N LEU A 320 -2.49 5.88 0.83
CA LEU A 320 -1.66 6.92 0.24
C LEU A 320 -0.36 6.28 -0.24
N TYR A 321 0.15 6.71 -1.39
CA TYR A 321 1.48 6.35 -1.83
C TYR A 321 2.28 7.54 -2.33
N LEU A 322 3.60 7.43 -2.21
CA LEU A 322 4.54 8.41 -2.73
C LEU A 322 5.66 7.65 -3.44
N GLN A 323 5.80 7.89 -4.73
CA GLN A 323 6.97 7.54 -5.54
C GLN A 323 7.80 8.81 -5.69
N ASP A 324 9.11 8.71 -5.45
CA ASP A 324 10.04 9.83 -5.29
C ASP A 324 9.77 10.67 -4.04
N THR A 325 10.82 10.92 -3.25
CA THR A 325 10.72 11.63 -1.95
C THR A 325 10.39 13.13 -2.07
N SER A 326 10.01 13.58 -3.26
CA SER A 326 9.60 14.95 -3.56
C SER A 326 8.18 14.92 -4.10
N GLY A 327 7.24 15.53 -3.38
CA GLY A 327 5.85 15.61 -3.83
C GLY A 327 4.87 15.56 -2.67
N GLN A 328 3.60 15.38 -3.02
CA GLN A 328 2.54 15.07 -2.06
C GLN A 328 2.12 13.61 -2.30
N PRO A 329 1.85 12.82 -1.25
CA PRO A 329 1.30 11.49 -1.38
C PRO A 329 -0.01 11.53 -2.17
N LYS A 330 -0.23 10.52 -3.00
CA LYS A 330 -1.43 10.36 -3.81
C LYS A 330 -2.31 9.29 -3.19
N GLY A 331 -3.59 9.58 -3.06
CA GLY A 331 -4.57 8.59 -2.62
C GLY A 331 -4.89 7.58 -3.72
N PHE A 332 -5.17 6.36 -3.30
CA PHE A 332 -5.62 5.25 -4.14
C PHE A 332 -6.55 4.33 -3.36
N LYS A 333 -7.36 3.56 -4.09
CA LYS A 333 -8.06 2.38 -3.59
C LYS A 333 -7.35 1.14 -4.10
N GLY A 334 -6.80 0.35 -3.18
CA GLY A 334 -6.09 -0.88 -3.49
C GLY A 334 -7.02 -1.93 -4.10
N TYR A 335 -6.49 -2.71 -5.04
CA TYR A 335 -7.24 -3.84 -5.59
C TYR A 335 -7.53 -4.90 -4.52
N ARG A 336 -8.63 -5.63 -4.67
CA ARG A 336 -8.98 -6.74 -3.78
C ARG A 336 -8.53 -8.06 -4.40
N LEU A 337 -7.58 -8.73 -3.73
CA LEU A 337 -7.05 -10.02 -4.15
C LEU A 337 -7.02 -11.00 -2.98
N VAL A 338 -7.92 -11.99 -2.99
CA VAL A 338 -8.07 -12.97 -1.92
C VAL A 338 -8.49 -14.34 -2.40
N GLY A 339 -8.34 -15.32 -1.51
CA GLY A 339 -8.95 -16.64 -1.66
C GLY A 339 -8.48 -17.35 -2.93
N THR A 340 -9.44 -17.82 -3.72
CA THR A 340 -9.19 -18.61 -4.94
C THR A 340 -8.45 -17.81 -6.02
N ALA A 341 -8.61 -16.48 -6.07
CA ALA A 341 -7.92 -15.64 -7.05
C ALA A 341 -6.39 -15.67 -6.86
N LEU A 342 -5.90 -15.75 -5.60
CA LEU A 342 -4.47 -15.91 -5.32
C LEU A 342 -3.94 -17.23 -5.87
N ALA A 343 -4.67 -18.32 -5.63
CA ALA A 343 -4.29 -19.64 -6.11
C ALA A 343 -4.34 -19.72 -7.64
N ALA A 344 -5.32 -19.07 -8.28
CA ALA A 344 -5.42 -18.96 -9.73
C ALA A 344 -4.23 -18.20 -10.32
N GLY A 345 -3.87 -17.05 -9.72
CA GLY A 345 -2.69 -16.28 -10.13
C GLY A 345 -1.40 -17.06 -10.00
N ALA A 346 -1.18 -17.72 -8.86
CA ALA A 346 -0.02 -18.57 -8.64
C ALA A 346 0.10 -19.71 -9.68
N ARG A 347 -1.01 -20.33 -10.10
CA ARG A 347 -1.01 -21.31 -11.21
C ARG A 347 -0.70 -20.66 -12.55
N ALA A 348 -1.27 -19.50 -12.84
CA ALA A 348 -1.10 -18.80 -14.11
C ALA A 348 0.35 -18.35 -14.36
N VAL A 349 1.08 -17.98 -13.30
CA VAL A 349 2.47 -17.50 -13.39
C VAL A 349 3.52 -18.59 -13.18
N ALA A 350 3.13 -19.81 -12.81
CA ALA A 350 4.06 -20.86 -12.41
C ALA A 350 5.12 -21.21 -13.48
N GLY A 351 4.73 -21.19 -14.75
CA GLY A 351 5.63 -21.41 -15.89
C GLY A 351 6.42 -20.17 -16.33
N GLN A 352 6.15 -19.00 -15.73
CA GLN A 352 6.72 -17.71 -16.13
C GLN A 352 7.85 -17.25 -15.19
N ARG A 353 7.94 -17.83 -13.98
CA ARG A 353 8.94 -17.44 -12.98
C ARG A 353 10.37 -17.66 -13.53
N PRO A 354 11.25 -16.64 -13.51
CA PRO A 354 12.64 -16.84 -13.91
C PRO A 354 13.39 -17.75 -12.94
N ALA A 355 14.48 -18.34 -13.43
CA ALA A 355 15.46 -19.01 -12.58
C ALA A 355 16.49 -18.01 -12.07
N LEU A 356 17.11 -18.29 -10.92
CA LEU A 356 18.27 -17.53 -10.48
C LEU A 356 19.41 -17.72 -11.49
N ASP A 357 20.05 -16.62 -11.91
CA ASP A 357 21.11 -16.68 -12.93
C ASP A 357 22.32 -17.53 -12.49
N PRO A 358 23.14 -18.07 -13.41
CA PRO A 358 24.22 -18.98 -13.06
C PRO A 358 25.24 -18.41 -12.07
N ILE A 359 25.58 -17.12 -12.19
CA ILE A 359 26.51 -16.45 -11.27
C ILE A 359 25.89 -16.38 -9.88
N SER A 360 24.64 -15.90 -9.79
CA SER A 360 23.94 -15.77 -8.52
C SER A 360 23.65 -17.13 -7.87
N THR A 361 23.35 -18.16 -8.65
CA THR A 361 23.17 -19.54 -8.16
C THR A 361 24.45 -20.05 -7.49
N ARG A 362 25.60 -19.88 -8.13
CA ARG A 362 26.90 -20.24 -7.55
C ARG A 362 27.21 -19.45 -6.28
N LEU A 363 26.91 -18.16 -6.24
CA LEU A 363 27.17 -17.29 -5.09
C LEU A 363 26.23 -17.56 -3.91
N ALA A 364 24.98 -17.93 -4.20
CA ALA A 364 24.00 -18.30 -3.19
C ALA A 364 24.39 -19.62 -2.51
N GLY A 365 24.91 -20.58 -3.29
CA GLY A 365 25.47 -21.83 -2.79
C GLY A 365 24.43 -22.81 -2.26
N ASP A 366 24.87 -23.71 -1.38
CA ASP A 366 24.07 -24.82 -0.87
C ASP A 366 22.81 -24.36 -0.13
N ASP A 367 22.87 -23.21 0.56
CA ASP A 367 21.71 -22.60 1.23
C ASP A 367 20.55 -22.43 0.25
N TYR A 368 20.82 -21.89 -0.94
CA TYR A 368 19.79 -21.72 -1.95
C TYR A 368 19.39 -23.05 -2.59
N ALA A 369 20.36 -23.91 -2.91
CA ALA A 369 20.10 -25.18 -3.58
C ALA A 369 19.16 -26.10 -2.77
N THR A 370 19.32 -26.13 -1.45
CA THR A 370 18.60 -27.01 -0.52
C THR A 370 17.45 -26.32 0.21
N ARG A 371 17.05 -25.11 -0.22
CA ARG A 371 16.03 -24.29 0.47
C ARG A 371 14.69 -24.98 0.66
N TRP A 372 14.27 -25.77 -0.33
CA TRP A 372 12.99 -26.48 -0.28
C TRP A 372 13.02 -27.71 0.63
N ASP A 373 14.20 -28.31 0.88
CA ASP A 373 14.35 -29.39 1.87
C ASP A 373 14.05 -28.90 3.29
N ARG A 374 14.26 -27.60 3.54
CA ARG A 374 14.00 -26.92 4.82
C ARG A 374 12.64 -26.22 4.87
N ALA A 375 11.81 -26.40 3.85
CA ALA A 375 10.47 -25.82 3.78
C ALA A 375 9.37 -26.78 4.26
N ALA A 376 9.72 -28.00 4.70
CA ALA A 376 8.76 -29.05 5.03
C ALA A 376 7.69 -28.63 6.06
N HIS A 377 8.02 -27.78 7.02
CA HIS A 377 7.07 -27.26 8.02
C HIS A 377 6.03 -26.29 7.44
N LEU A 378 6.28 -25.71 6.26
CA LEU A 378 5.28 -24.93 5.51
C LEU A 378 4.27 -25.83 4.80
N ILE A 379 4.65 -27.10 4.59
CA ILE A 379 3.91 -28.12 3.84
C ILE A 379 3.09 -28.97 4.80
N ALA A 380 3.59 -29.23 6.01
CA ALA A 380 2.85 -29.93 7.05
C ALA A 380 1.53 -29.21 7.30
N GLU A 381 0.41 -29.94 7.15
CA GLU A 381 -0.89 -29.43 7.59
C GLU A 381 -0.72 -28.93 9.03
N GLN A 382 -0.86 -27.62 9.21
CA GLN A 382 -1.04 -27.08 10.54
C GLN A 382 -2.19 -27.90 11.13
N PRO A 383 -2.02 -28.60 12.27
CA PRO A 383 -3.17 -29.19 12.94
C PRO A 383 -4.17 -28.05 13.04
N THR A 384 -5.38 -28.28 12.55
CA THR A 384 -6.49 -27.34 12.72
C THR A 384 -6.57 -27.09 14.21
N ALA A 385 -5.95 -26.00 14.67
CA ALA A 385 -6.22 -25.47 15.98
C ALA A 385 -7.71 -25.23 15.94
N ASP A 386 -8.41 -26.03 16.72
CA ASP A 386 -9.86 -26.15 16.75
C ASP A 386 -10.46 -24.76 16.58
N ARG A 387 -11.05 -24.53 15.40
CA ARG A 387 -11.80 -23.30 15.10
C ARG A 387 -13.12 -23.24 15.86
N THR A 388 -13.27 -24.06 16.89
CA THR A 388 -14.39 -24.14 17.83
C THR A 388 -14.21 -23.26 19.06
N ALA A 389 -13.06 -22.61 19.28
CA ALA A 389 -12.90 -21.67 20.40
C ALA A 389 -13.33 -20.21 20.10
N ALA A 390 -13.95 -19.94 18.95
CA ALA A 390 -14.48 -18.61 18.60
C ALA A 390 -15.99 -18.58 18.29
N GLU A 391 -16.70 -19.72 18.44
CA GLU A 391 -18.17 -19.78 18.28
C GLU A 391 -18.93 -20.17 19.56
N GLU A 392 -18.25 -20.49 20.68
CA GLU A 392 -18.90 -20.64 21.99
C GLU A 392 -18.49 -19.51 22.96
N VAL A 393 -18.90 -18.28 22.63
CA VAL A 393 -19.31 -17.30 23.65
C VAL A 393 -20.69 -16.76 23.26
N THR A 394 -21.65 -17.67 23.09
CA THR A 394 -23.05 -17.37 23.34
C THR A 394 -23.68 -18.55 24.08
N SER A 395 -24.28 -18.26 25.23
CA SER A 395 -25.08 -19.15 26.10
C SER A 395 -24.34 -20.15 27.02
N THR A 396 -23.79 -19.63 28.11
CA THR A 396 -24.02 -20.25 29.44
C THR A 396 -24.24 -19.15 30.45
N THR A 397 -25.51 -18.82 30.68
CA THR A 397 -25.96 -18.23 31.94
C THR A 397 -25.82 -19.29 33.02
N ASP A 398 -24.88 -19.09 33.95
CA ASP A 398 -25.01 -19.63 35.29
C ASP A 398 -25.04 -18.45 36.28
N THR A 399 -26.12 -18.45 37.04
CA THR A 399 -26.61 -17.45 37.98
C THR A 399 -25.73 -17.38 39.22
N THR A 400 -25.23 -16.18 39.54
CA THR A 400 -25.06 -15.77 40.94
C THR A 400 -25.41 -14.28 41.08
N ASP A 401 -26.29 -14.02 42.03
CA ASP A 401 -27.04 -12.80 42.23
C ASP A 401 -26.18 -11.59 42.59
N HIS A 402 -26.33 -10.51 41.83
CA HIS A 402 -26.20 -9.16 42.35
C HIS A 402 -27.42 -8.34 41.92
N GLU A 403 -28.30 -8.11 42.90
CA GLU A 403 -29.58 -7.43 42.78
C GLU A 403 -29.36 -5.92 42.52
N LEU A 404 -29.72 -5.46 41.32
CA LEU A 404 -29.89 -4.04 40.99
C LEU A 404 -31.37 -3.64 41.18
N PRO A 405 -31.66 -2.43 41.68
CA PRO A 405 -33.03 -2.01 41.99
C PRO A 405 -33.89 -1.82 40.71
N PRO A 406 -35.21 -2.00 40.79
CA PRO A 406 -36.09 -1.99 39.63
C PRO A 406 -36.25 -0.61 39.00
N ALA A 407 -36.13 -0.55 37.67
CA ALA A 407 -36.42 0.63 36.86
C ALA A 407 -37.93 0.93 36.85
N GLY A 408 -38.30 2.16 37.21
CA GLY A 408 -39.65 2.68 37.07
C GLY A 408 -40.05 2.97 35.62
N PRO A 409 -41.32 3.29 35.35
CA PRO A 409 -41.85 3.44 34.00
C PRO A 409 -41.24 4.66 33.27
N PHE A 410 -40.93 4.47 31.99
CA PHE A 410 -40.46 5.49 31.05
C PHE A 410 -41.49 6.63 30.90
N ASP A 411 -41.06 7.87 31.15
CA ASP A 411 -41.87 9.08 31.01
C ASP A 411 -41.64 9.76 29.65
N LEU A 412 -42.66 9.70 28.78
CA LEU A 412 -42.68 10.33 27.46
C LEU A 412 -42.75 11.87 27.51
N ALA A 413 -43.06 12.48 28.66
CA ALA A 413 -43.12 13.95 28.80
C ALA A 413 -41.72 14.60 28.85
N ALA A 414 -40.67 13.85 29.17
CA ALA A 414 -39.30 14.38 29.25
C ALA A 414 -38.65 14.60 27.86
N LEU A 415 -39.17 13.99 26.80
CA LEU A 415 -38.65 14.18 25.43
C LEU A 415 -39.20 15.43 24.73
N GLU A 416 -40.41 15.89 25.10
CA GLU A 416 -41.01 17.09 24.49
C GLU A 416 -40.44 18.40 25.06
N ALA A 417 -39.79 18.38 26.23
CA ALA A 417 -39.12 19.55 26.81
C ALA A 417 -37.75 19.87 26.18
N GLY A 418 -37.12 18.93 25.47
CA GLY A 418 -35.82 19.13 24.79
C GLY A 418 -35.93 19.86 23.45
N ALA A 419 -37.13 19.91 22.85
CA ALA A 419 -37.37 20.50 21.53
C ALA A 419 -37.55 22.03 21.55
N ALA A 420 -37.55 22.68 22.72
CA ALA A 420 -37.80 24.13 22.86
C ALA A 420 -36.55 25.02 22.97
N VAL A 421 -35.34 24.49 22.74
CA VAL A 421 -34.08 25.26 22.91
C VAL A 421 -33.56 25.91 21.61
N PHE A 422 -34.18 25.66 20.45
CA PHE A 422 -33.75 26.24 19.15
C PHE A 422 -34.78 27.10 18.41
N ALA A 423 -35.90 27.48 19.04
CA ALA A 423 -36.88 28.38 18.45
C ALA A 423 -37.07 29.63 19.33
N GLY A 424 -36.25 30.65 19.12
CA GLY A 424 -36.45 31.92 19.82
C GLY A 424 -35.36 32.95 19.58
N HIS A 425 -35.15 33.38 18.34
CA HIS A 425 -34.57 34.69 18.01
C HIS A 425 -35.12 35.18 16.66
N THR A 426 -36.44 35.41 16.60
CA THR A 426 -37.03 36.34 15.65
C THR A 426 -38.17 37.11 16.33
N ALA A 427 -38.08 38.44 16.20
CA ALA A 427 -39.11 39.46 16.42
C ALA A 427 -39.66 39.64 17.85
N ASP A 428 -39.32 40.76 18.48
CA ASP A 428 -40.31 41.84 18.61
C ASP A 428 -39.67 43.22 18.85
N ARG A 429 -39.95 44.16 17.95
CA ARG A 429 -39.95 45.61 18.23
C ARG A 429 -40.68 46.32 17.10
N ALA A 430 -42.00 46.32 17.19
CA ALA A 430 -42.84 47.31 16.54
C ALA A 430 -43.26 48.37 17.58
N THR A 431 -42.75 49.59 17.46
CA THR A 431 -43.55 50.80 17.68
C THR A 431 -43.09 51.88 16.71
N ALA A 432 -44.03 52.29 15.87
CA ALA A 432 -43.94 53.39 14.95
C ALA A 432 -43.89 54.74 15.69
N THR A 433 -43.13 55.69 15.13
CA THR A 433 -43.42 57.12 15.15
C THR A 433 -42.69 57.80 13.99
N ASP A 434 -43.48 58.13 12.97
CA ASP A 434 -43.72 59.49 12.47
C ASP A 434 -42.65 60.33 11.73
N PHE A 435 -43.03 60.58 10.46
CA PHE A 435 -43.06 61.83 9.69
C PHE A 435 -41.78 62.44 9.05
N ASN A 436 -41.95 62.65 7.74
CA ASN A 436 -41.26 63.48 6.73
C ASN A 436 -40.05 62.89 5.99
#